data_AF-A0A392MTZ3-F1
#
_entry.id   AF-A0A392MTZ3-F1
#
_cell.length_a   1.000
_cell.length_b   1.000
_cell.length_c   1.000
_cell.angle_alpha   90.00
_cell.angle_beta   90.00
_cell.angle_gamma   90.00
#
_symmetry.space_group_name_H-M   'P 1'
#
loop_
_entity.id
_entity.type
_entity.pdbx_description
1 polymer ?
#
loop_
_entity_poly.entity_id
_entity_poly.type
_entity_poly.pdbx_seq_one_letter_code
_entity_poly.pdbx_strand_id
1 'polypeptide(L)'
;HGGARAAEYVKQNLFSNLISHPKFISDTKSAIADAYTHTDSEFLKSENNQNRDAGSTASTAILVGDRLIVANVGDSRAVICRGGNAIAVSRDHKPDQTDERQRIEDAGGFV
;
A
#
# COMPACT_ATOMS: atom_id res chain seq x y z
N HIS A 1 9.13 -2.43 -8.86
CA HIS A 1 9.83 -1.98 -10.09
C HIS A 1 11.17 -1.36 -9.70
N GLY A 2 12.12 -1.20 -10.64
CA GLY A 2 13.41 -0.55 -10.34
C GLY A 2 14.30 -1.31 -9.33
N GLY A 3 14.11 -2.62 -9.18
CA GLY A 3 14.80 -3.47 -8.21
C GLY A 3 13.88 -4.03 -7.10
N ALA A 4 14.41 -4.94 -6.29
CA ALA A 4 13.64 -5.65 -5.25
C ALA A 4 13.64 -4.97 -3.88
N ARG A 5 14.48 -3.94 -3.68
CA ARG A 5 14.76 -3.39 -2.35
C ARG A 5 13.54 -2.79 -1.66
N ALA A 6 12.75 -1.99 -2.38
CA ALA A 6 11.50 -1.43 -1.85
C ALA A 6 10.51 -2.53 -1.45
N ALA A 7 10.35 -3.56 -2.28
CA ALA A 7 9.46 -4.69 -1.98
C ALA A 7 9.93 -5.49 -0.76
N GLU A 8 11.23 -5.75 -0.66
CA GLU A 8 11.81 -6.46 0.49
C GLU A 8 11.72 -5.62 1.78
N TYR A 9 11.92 -4.30 1.69
CA TYR A 9 11.74 -3.40 2.83
C TYR A 9 10.29 -3.38 3.33
N VAL A 10 9.32 -3.25 2.42
CA VAL A 10 7.88 -3.29 2.75
C VAL A 10 7.53 -4.62 3.41
N LYS A 11 7.99 -5.75 2.84
CA LYS A 11 7.77 -7.10 3.40
C LYS A 11 8.29 -7.24 4.83
N GLN A 12 9.44 -6.65 5.15
CA GLN A 12 10.07 -6.77 6.47
C GLN A 12 9.44 -5.83 7.51
N ASN A 13 8.99 -4.65 7.11
CA ASN A 13 8.67 -3.57 8.06
C ASN A 13 7.17 -3.26 8.16
N LEU A 14 6.41 -3.35 7.07
CA LEU A 14 5.02 -2.86 7.03
C LEU A 14 4.12 -3.57 8.06
N PHE A 15 4.24 -4.89 8.17
CA PHE A 15 3.47 -5.67 9.14
C PHE A 15 3.80 -5.28 10.57
N SER A 16 5.09 -5.15 10.91
CA SER A 16 5.55 -4.77 12.24
C SER A 16 5.05 -3.38 12.64
N ASN A 17 5.16 -2.41 11.72
CA ASN A 17 4.68 -1.05 11.91
C ASN A 17 3.16 -0.99 12.11
N LEU A 18 2.42 -1.87 11.44
CA LEU A 18 0.96 -1.95 11.59
C LEU A 18 0.54 -2.56 12.93
N ILE A 19 1.09 -3.72 13.31
CA ILE A 19 0.66 -4.42 14.55
C ILE A 19 1.09 -3.70 15.82
N SER A 20 2.18 -2.92 15.76
CA SER A 20 2.65 -2.11 16.88
C SER A 20 1.93 -0.76 16.98
N HIS A 21 1.12 -0.39 15.98
CA HIS A 21 0.44 0.89 15.97
C HIS A 21 -0.61 0.96 17.11
N PRO A 22 -0.63 2.03 17.93
CA PRO A 22 -1.53 2.13 19.08
C PRO A 22 -3.02 2.12 18.69
N LYS A 23 -3.34 2.50 17.45
CA LYS A 23 -4.70 2.46 16.91
C LYS A 23 -5.06 1.16 16.20
N PHE A 24 -4.19 0.13 16.18
CA PHE A 24 -4.43 -1.08 15.39
C PHE A 24 -5.81 -1.72 15.66
N ILE A 25 -6.24 -1.76 16.93
CA ILE A 25 -7.55 -2.31 17.32
C ILE A 25 -8.66 -1.25 17.30
N SER A 26 -8.38 -0.03 17.77
CA SER A 26 -9.41 1.01 17.95
C SER A 26 -9.80 1.72 16.64
N ASP A 27 -8.85 1.88 15.73
CA ASP A 27 -9.05 2.48 14.40
C ASP A 27 -8.04 1.88 13.40
N THR A 28 -8.33 0.65 12.97
CA THR A 28 -7.48 -0.11 12.07
C THR A 28 -7.26 0.60 10.73
N LYS A 29 -8.22 1.37 10.24
CA LYS A 29 -8.08 2.10 8.96
C LYS A 29 -7.01 3.16 9.05
N SER A 30 -7.06 4.01 10.09
CA SER A 30 -6.01 5.00 10.33
C SER A 30 -4.67 4.34 10.60
N ALA A 31 -4.64 3.25 11.39
CA ALA A 31 -3.41 2.50 11.63
C ALA A 31 -2.76 1.96 10.36
N ILE A 32 -3.55 1.49 9.39
CA ILE A 32 -3.04 1.05 8.08
C ILE A 32 -2.45 2.23 7.30
N ALA A 33 -3.18 3.33 7.18
CA ALA A 33 -2.70 4.51 6.45
C ALA A 33 -1.40 5.06 7.06
N ASP A 34 -1.35 5.16 8.39
CA ASP A 34 -0.20 5.62 9.14
C ASP A 34 0.99 4.64 8.98
N ALA A 35 0.75 3.32 9.03
CA ALA A 35 1.80 2.32 8.85
C ALA A 35 2.39 2.32 7.44
N TYR A 36 1.57 2.47 6.40
CA TYR A 36 2.05 2.62 5.02
C TYR A 36 2.92 3.87 4.88
N THR A 37 2.44 5.02 5.34
CA THR A 37 3.16 6.30 5.29
C THR A 37 4.47 6.25 6.07
N HIS A 38 4.43 5.65 7.27
CA HIS A 38 5.61 5.49 8.12
C HIS A 38 6.66 4.58 7.47
N THR A 39 6.22 3.45 6.91
CA THR A 39 7.12 2.50 6.23
C THR A 39 7.78 3.13 5.01
N ASP A 40 7.03 3.89 4.21
CA ASP A 40 7.57 4.62 3.06
C ASP A 40 8.58 5.69 3.50
N SER A 41 8.25 6.46 4.54
CA SER A 41 9.13 7.49 5.10
C SER A 41 10.44 6.92 5.62
N GLU A 42 10.40 5.79 6.33
CA GLU A 42 11.61 5.13 6.85
C GLU A 42 12.46 4.50 5.74
N PHE A 43 11.81 3.93 4.70
CA PHE A 43 12.52 3.48 3.50
C PHE A 43 13.30 4.65 2.87
N LEU A 44 12.63 5.78 2.60
CA LEU A 44 13.26 6.96 1.98
C LEU A 44 14.40 7.58 2.80
N LYS A 45 14.36 7.47 4.14
CA LYS A 45 15.45 7.90 5.04
C LYS A 45 16.63 6.93 5.04
N SER A 46 16.37 5.63 4.91
CA SER A 46 17.42 4.60 4.85
C SER A 46 18.20 4.62 3.53
N GLU A 47 17.64 5.27 2.51
CA GLU A 47 18.22 5.38 1.17
C GLU A 47 19.22 6.54 1.04
N ASN A 48 20.48 6.20 0.73
CA ASN A 48 21.45 7.18 0.21
C ASN A 48 21.00 7.62 -1.20
N ASN A 49 21.23 8.90 -1.55
CA ASN A 49 20.75 9.57 -2.77
C ASN A 49 21.01 8.84 -4.11
N GLN A 50 21.85 7.80 -4.16
CA GLN A 50 22.21 7.06 -5.37
C GLN A 50 21.29 5.88 -5.71
N ASN A 51 20.33 5.49 -4.86
CA ASN A 51 19.54 4.26 -5.04
C ASN A 51 18.00 4.44 -4.96
N ARG A 52 17.48 5.65 -5.18
CA ARG A 52 16.05 5.96 -5.00
C ARG A 52 15.10 5.51 -6.13
N ASP A 53 15.59 4.73 -7.10
CA ASP A 53 14.81 4.35 -8.28
C ASP A 53 13.93 3.11 -8.08
N ALA A 54 14.08 2.42 -6.95
CA ALA A 54 13.29 1.25 -6.60
C ALA A 54 11.95 1.64 -5.98
N GLY A 55 10.86 1.03 -6.46
CA GLY A 55 9.53 1.17 -5.88
C GLY A 55 8.77 -0.15 -5.86
N SER A 56 7.68 -0.22 -5.11
CA SER A 56 6.85 -1.42 -5.00
C SER A 56 5.38 -1.05 -4.94
N THR A 57 4.53 -1.93 -5.47
CA THR A 57 3.12 -1.96 -5.08
C THR A 57 3.00 -2.63 -3.71
N ALA A 58 1.90 -2.40 -3.01
CA ALA A 58 1.59 -3.08 -1.75
C ALA A 58 0.09 -3.30 -1.60
N SER A 59 -0.32 -4.57 -1.51
CA SER A 59 -1.70 -4.96 -1.20
C SER A 59 -1.70 -5.78 0.09
N THR A 60 -2.49 -5.37 1.08
CA THR A 60 -2.62 -6.08 2.36
C THR A 60 -4.06 -6.52 2.59
N ALA A 61 -4.21 -7.70 3.20
CA ALA A 61 -5.48 -8.26 3.64
C ALA A 61 -5.35 -8.58 5.14
N ILE A 62 -6.10 -7.87 5.97
CA ILE A 62 -5.97 -7.89 7.42
C ILE A 62 -7.28 -8.38 8.01
N LEU A 63 -7.22 -9.47 8.78
CA LEU A 63 -8.37 -10.04 9.46
C LEU A 63 -8.33 -9.63 10.93
N VAL A 64 -9.29 -8.80 11.37
CA VAL A 64 -9.47 -8.39 12.77
C VAL A 64 -10.82 -8.88 13.27
N GLY A 65 -10.81 -9.97 14.04
CA GLY A 65 -12.03 -10.70 14.40
C GLY A 65 -12.68 -11.30 13.16
N ASP A 66 -13.88 -10.86 12.84
CA ASP A 66 -14.67 -11.26 11.67
C ASP A 66 -14.59 -10.26 10.50
N ARG A 67 -13.79 -9.20 10.64
CA ARG A 67 -13.65 -8.14 9.63
C ARG A 67 -12.41 -8.33 8.78
N LEU A 68 -12.59 -8.50 7.48
CA LEU A 68 -11.53 -8.43 6.47
C LEU A 68 -11.37 -6.99 5.97
N ILE A 69 -10.20 -6.41 6.16
CA ILE A 69 -9.83 -5.07 5.67
C ILE A 69 -8.76 -5.23 4.60
N VAL A 70 -8.98 -4.61 3.44
CA VAL A 70 -8.04 -4.62 2.33
C VAL A 70 -7.52 -3.22 2.09
N ALA A 71 -6.20 -3.07 1.97
CA ALA A 71 -5.57 -1.83 1.55
C ALA A 71 -4.68 -2.08 0.33
N ASN A 72 -4.65 -1.13 -0.60
CA ASN A 72 -3.94 -1.26 -1.86
C ASN A 72 -3.24 0.05 -2.23
N VAL A 73 -1.97 -0.07 -2.64
CA VAL A 73 -1.18 1.00 -3.25
C VAL A 73 -0.54 0.42 -4.51
N GLY A 74 -0.88 1.01 -5.66
CA GLY A 74 -0.39 0.60 -6.97
C GLY A 74 -1.37 -0.33 -7.70
N ASP A 75 -0.85 -1.11 -8.63
CA ASP A 75 -1.66 -1.87 -9.58
C ASP A 75 -1.67 -3.38 -9.34
N SER A 76 -1.19 -3.82 -8.19
CA SER A 76 -1.54 -5.14 -7.66
C SER A 76 -3.03 -5.20 -7.31
N ARG A 77 -3.59 -6.42 -7.29
CA ARG A 77 -5.01 -6.65 -7.01
C ARG A 77 -5.22 -7.74 -5.97
N ALA A 78 -6.05 -7.42 -4.98
CA ALA A 78 -6.60 -8.38 -4.04
C ALA A 78 -7.96 -8.90 -4.52
N VAL A 79 -8.13 -10.22 -4.50
CA VAL A 79 -9.35 -10.92 -4.92
C VAL A 79 -9.70 -11.96 -3.86
N ILE A 80 -10.98 -12.07 -3.50
CA ILE A 80 -11.50 -13.15 -2.66
C ILE A 80 -12.38 -14.09 -3.49
N CYS A 81 -12.46 -15.36 -3.08
CA CYS A 81 -13.43 -16.30 -3.62
C CYS A 81 -14.63 -16.42 -2.68
N ARG A 82 -15.85 -16.26 -3.20
CA ARG A 82 -17.09 -16.48 -2.45
C ARG A 82 -18.09 -17.27 -3.30
N GLY A 83 -18.41 -18.48 -2.86
CA GLY A 83 -19.33 -19.37 -3.58
C GLY A 83 -18.85 -19.74 -4.98
N GLY A 84 -17.54 -19.95 -5.16
CA GLY A 84 -16.93 -20.25 -6.46
C GLY A 84 -16.69 -19.03 -7.37
N ASN A 85 -17.12 -17.84 -6.97
CA ASN A 85 -16.93 -16.61 -7.74
C ASN A 85 -15.75 -15.80 -7.23
N ALA A 86 -14.91 -15.30 -8.14
CA ALA A 86 -13.84 -14.36 -7.86
C ALA A 86 -14.39 -12.93 -7.74
N ILE A 87 -14.11 -12.27 -6.62
CA ILE A 87 -14.58 -10.91 -6.31
C ILE A 87 -13.36 -10.03 -6.03
N ALA A 88 -13.14 -9.02 -6.86
CA ALA A 88 -12.11 -8.02 -6.60
C ALA A 88 -12.48 -7.19 -5.35
N VAL A 89 -11.55 -7.08 -4.41
CA VAL A 89 -11.73 -6.36 -3.13
C VAL A 89 -10.77 -5.18 -2.99
N SER A 90 -10.02 -4.89 -4.05
CA SER A 90 -9.22 -3.69 -4.21
C SER A 90 -9.49 -3.05 -5.57
N ARG A 91 -9.16 -1.78 -5.69
CA ARG A 91 -9.11 -1.07 -6.97
C ARG A 91 -7.64 -0.83 -7.32
N ASP A 92 -7.22 -1.26 -8.50
CA ASP A 92 -5.89 -0.97 -9.02
C ASP A 92 -5.77 0.54 -9.23
N HIS A 93 -4.65 1.13 -8.85
CA HIS A 93 -4.35 2.53 -9.16
C HIS A 93 -3.65 2.60 -10.52
N LYS A 94 -4.32 3.18 -11.51
CA LYS A 94 -3.79 3.36 -12.86
C LYS A 94 -3.80 4.85 -13.23
N PRO A 95 -2.76 5.39 -13.88
CA PRO A 95 -2.67 6.83 -14.18
C PRO A 95 -3.83 7.39 -15.02
N ASP A 96 -4.47 6.56 -15.84
CA ASP A 96 -5.59 6.93 -16.71
C ASP A 96 -6.95 6.97 -15.99
N GLN A 97 -7.03 6.49 -14.74
CA GLN A 97 -8.22 6.64 -13.91
C GLN A 97 -8.43 8.11 -13.56
N THR A 98 -9.68 8.59 -13.61
CA THR A 98 -10.01 10.01 -13.47
C THR A 98 -9.44 10.65 -12.21
N ASP A 99 -9.51 9.96 -11.07
CA ASP A 99 -9.01 10.47 -9.80
C ASP A 99 -7.48 10.43 -9.69
N GLU A 100 -6.83 9.36 -10.16
CA GLU A 100 -5.37 9.31 -10.20
C GLU A 100 -4.79 10.31 -11.20
N ARG A 101 -5.42 10.47 -12.36
CA ARG A 101 -5.07 11.49 -13.35
C ARG A 101 -5.17 12.89 -12.76
N GLN A 102 -6.30 13.22 -12.12
CA GLN A 102 -6.49 14.51 -11.47
C GLN A 102 -5.42 14.75 -10.40
N ARG A 103 -5.13 13.74 -9.56
CA ARG A 103 -4.07 13.83 -8.54
C ARG A 103 -2.70 14.10 -9.14
N ILE A 104 -2.38 13.49 -10.29
CA ILE A 104 -1.11 13.70 -11.00
C ILE A 104 -1.04 15.12 -11.59
N GLU A 105 -2.11 15.56 -12.26
CA GLU A 105 -2.19 16.90 -12.87
C GLU A 105 -2.15 18.02 -11.80
N ASP A 106 -2.86 17.85 -10.67
CA ASP A 106 -2.84 18.79 -9.54
C ASP A 106 -1.46 18.89 -8.88
N ALA A 107 -0.64 17.84 -8.96
CA ALA A 107 0.74 17.82 -8.49
C ALA A 107 1.73 18.42 -9.52
N GLY A 108 1.25 18.93 -10.66
CA GLY A 108 2.07 19.50 -11.73
C GLY A 108 2.65 18.48 -12.71
N GLY A 109 2.20 17.22 -12.64
CA GLY A 109 2.54 16.18 -13.61
C GLY A 109 1.61 16.13 -14.82
N PHE A 110 1.79 15.12 -15.66
CA PHE A 110 0.90 14.81 -16.79
C PHE A 110 0.83 13.29 -16.99
N VAL A 111 -0.27 12.84 -17.61
CA VAL A 111 -0.51 11.44 -18.01
C VAL A 111 -0.69 11.37 -19.52
#